data_AF-A0A511TAR2-F1
#
_entry.id   AF-A0A511TAR2-F1
#
_cell.length_a   1.000
_cell.length_b   1.000
_cell.length_c   1.000
_cell.angle_alpha   90.00
_cell.angle_beta   90.00
_cell.angle_gamma   90.00
#
_symmetry.space_group_name_H-M   'P 1'
#
loop_
_entity.id
_entity.type
_entity.pdbx_description
1 polymer ?
#
loop_
_entity_poly.entity_id
_entity_poly.type
_entity_poly.pdbx_seq_one_letter_code
_entity_poly.pdbx_strand_id
1 'polypeptide(L)'
;MKLTTALSVGVLSTFVWSAPALAETSVVDLISPSRCTLSGGRLTRCAIPTQTLNATPFTSAVPLRTTVRRVLTGNCSTQYPLEVTLTPPGNPGTRYTFLGTPELVLRDLDRELIASLELKDSSPWTNAAAFNETCRVSLNITWNEVDVDSAAQAQTILQGLQGTLATKIAQREHLASLVEYSAAFDYMKTLSNSFLVDLNNETAHALHVQALEAGPVIFQAAMGCGGVLTAEESITLTNFYFVLGSLGDPTKYHHPDGSPKTLEELIGPAALPVIQKLSQLSEAGAKEQYQAQYLVAAQEAAAAQAQVDLATAQLAPWLNP
;
A
#
# COMPACT_ATOMS: atom_id res chain seq x y z
N MET A 1 16.59 -19.18 34.38
CA MET A 1 17.49 -18.13 33.83
C MET A 1 17.20 -18.05 32.33
N LYS A 2 16.25 -17.20 31.91
CA LYS A 2 15.80 -17.08 30.52
C LYS A 2 16.55 -15.94 29.86
N LEU A 3 17.33 -16.24 28.83
CA LEU A 3 17.94 -15.23 27.95
C LEU A 3 16.86 -14.71 26.99
N THR A 4 16.36 -13.51 27.25
CA THR A 4 15.56 -12.74 26.30
C THR A 4 16.51 -12.12 25.28
N THR A 5 16.59 -12.72 24.09
CA THR A 5 17.34 -12.15 22.98
C THR A 5 16.42 -11.16 22.27
N ALA A 6 16.57 -9.87 22.59
CA ALA A 6 15.92 -8.80 21.87
C ALA A 6 16.59 -8.65 20.49
N LEU A 7 15.95 -9.17 19.44
CA LEU A 7 16.31 -8.84 18.07
C LEU A 7 15.77 -7.44 17.76
N SER A 8 16.63 -6.43 17.95
CA SER A 8 16.45 -5.11 17.36
C SER A 8 16.59 -5.21 15.85
N VAL A 9 15.46 -5.33 15.15
CA VAL A 9 15.42 -5.15 13.69
C VAL A 9 15.62 -3.65 13.45
N GLY A 10 16.87 -3.29 13.15
CA GLY A 10 17.22 -1.95 12.72
C GLY A 10 16.48 -1.62 11.44
N VAL A 11 15.55 -0.67 11.53
CA VAL A 11 14.97 -0.02 10.36
C VAL A 11 16.13 0.70 9.67
N LEU A 12 16.62 0.12 8.58
CA LEU A 12 17.47 0.81 7.62
C LEU A 12 16.61 1.89 6.97
N SER A 13 16.58 3.06 7.60
CA SER A 13 16.05 4.29 7.01
C SER A 13 16.93 4.64 5.83
N THR A 14 16.61 4.14 4.65
CA THR A 14 17.16 4.68 3.41
C THR A 14 16.67 6.12 3.32
N PHE A 15 17.56 7.06 3.67
CA PHE A 15 17.38 8.48 3.38
C PHE A 15 17.21 8.61 1.86
N VAL A 16 15.97 8.65 1.40
CA VAL A 16 15.65 9.08 0.04
C VAL A 16 15.89 10.57 0.05
N TRP A 17 17.01 11.00 -0.51
CA TRP A 17 17.27 12.42 -0.72
C TRP A 17 16.15 12.93 -1.63
N SER A 18 15.28 13.78 -1.08
CA SER A 18 14.24 14.51 -1.80
C SER A 18 14.91 15.55 -2.70
N ALA A 19 15.45 15.08 -3.82
CA ALA A 19 15.96 15.96 -4.85
C ALA A 19 14.78 16.52 -5.66
N PRO A 20 14.82 17.80 -6.05
CA PRO A 20 13.90 18.31 -7.07
C PRO A 20 14.05 17.47 -8.34
N ALA A 21 12.98 17.34 -9.14
CA ALA A 21 13.09 16.75 -10.47
C ALA A 21 14.12 17.56 -11.27
N LEU A 22 15.29 16.97 -11.53
CA LEU A 22 16.35 17.62 -12.29
C LEU A 22 16.09 17.36 -13.78
N ALA A 23 15.68 18.41 -14.48
CA ALA A 23 15.63 18.39 -15.93
C ALA A 23 17.06 18.54 -16.49
N GLU A 24 17.64 17.45 -16.96
CA GLU A 24 18.90 17.48 -17.70
C GLU A 24 18.64 17.99 -19.13
N THR A 25 19.54 18.83 -19.66
CA THR A 25 19.44 19.29 -21.05
C THR A 25 20.55 18.67 -21.89
N SER A 26 20.20 18.09 -23.04
CA SER A 26 21.16 17.71 -24.09
C SER A 26 20.97 18.58 -25.32
N VAL A 27 22.06 18.86 -26.04
CA VAL A 27 22.02 19.61 -27.31
C VAL A 27 22.53 18.73 -28.44
N VAL A 28 21.73 18.62 -29.50
CA VAL A 28 22.10 17.91 -30.72
C VAL A 28 22.18 18.87 -31.88
N ASP A 29 23.36 18.98 -32.48
CA ASP A 29 23.57 19.75 -33.69
C ASP A 29 23.12 18.97 -34.95
N LEU A 30 22.19 19.56 -35.71
CA LEU A 30 21.62 18.96 -36.92
C LEU A 30 22.18 19.58 -38.21
N ILE A 31 22.22 20.91 -38.28
CA ILE A 31 22.67 21.67 -39.46
C ILE A 31 23.70 22.69 -39.00
N SER A 32 24.95 22.52 -39.43
CA SER A 32 26.05 23.44 -39.15
C SER A 32 27.25 23.14 -40.07
N PRO A 33 28.33 23.94 -40.06
CA PRO A 33 29.56 23.62 -40.77
C PRO A 33 30.24 22.32 -40.32
N SER A 34 29.90 21.79 -39.14
CA SER A 34 30.43 20.49 -38.68
C SER A 34 29.63 19.31 -39.25
N ARG A 35 28.37 19.55 -39.64
CA ARG A 35 27.44 18.55 -40.20
C ARG A 35 27.28 18.63 -41.71
N CYS A 36 27.68 19.74 -42.32
CA CYS A 36 27.46 20.06 -43.73
C CYS A 36 28.74 20.48 -44.43
N THR A 37 28.76 20.36 -45.76
CA THR A 37 29.83 20.88 -46.61
C THR A 37 29.56 22.34 -46.99
N LEU A 38 30.50 23.24 -46.70
CA LEU A 38 30.44 24.64 -47.15
C LEU A 38 30.92 24.74 -48.60
N SER A 39 30.07 25.21 -49.51
CA SER A 39 30.40 25.44 -50.91
C SER A 39 29.61 26.62 -51.47
N GLY A 40 30.30 27.57 -52.10
CA GLY A 40 29.67 28.75 -52.71
C GLY A 40 28.82 29.59 -51.74
N GLY A 41 29.26 29.76 -50.49
CA GLY A 41 28.53 30.51 -49.46
C GLY A 41 27.26 29.80 -48.93
N ARG A 42 27.13 28.49 -49.19
CA ARG A 42 25.99 27.67 -48.75
C ARG A 42 26.44 26.40 -48.03
N LEU A 43 25.68 26.00 -47.02
CA LEU A 43 25.81 24.68 -46.40
C LEU A 43 25.00 23.68 -47.22
N THR A 44 25.65 22.63 -47.70
CA THR A 44 25.06 21.59 -48.55
C THR A 44 25.49 20.22 -48.07
N ARG A 45 24.81 19.14 -48.52
CA ARG A 45 25.18 17.75 -48.18
C ARG A 45 25.32 17.56 -46.66
N CYS A 46 24.30 17.95 -45.93
CA CYS A 46 24.27 17.80 -44.48
C CYS A 46 24.03 16.32 -44.13
N ALA A 47 24.73 15.82 -43.12
CA ALA A 47 24.57 14.46 -42.61
C ALA A 47 24.25 14.49 -41.12
N ILE A 48 23.09 13.94 -40.75
CA ILE A 48 22.68 13.77 -39.35
C ILE A 48 22.92 12.29 -38.99
N PRO A 49 23.97 11.97 -38.23
CA PRO A 49 24.26 10.58 -37.90
C PRO A 49 23.17 10.00 -36.99
N THR A 50 22.94 8.69 -37.12
CA THR A 50 22.17 7.97 -36.10
C THR A 50 22.98 7.96 -34.80
N GLN A 51 22.36 8.31 -33.69
CA GLN A 51 23.00 8.36 -32.38
C GLN A 51 22.00 8.03 -31.28
N THR A 52 22.49 7.39 -30.22
CA THR A 52 21.72 7.16 -29.00
C THR A 52 22.10 8.22 -27.98
N LEU A 53 21.09 8.92 -27.47
CA LEU A 53 21.21 9.92 -26.43
C LEU A 53 20.72 9.31 -25.13
N ASN A 54 21.43 9.52 -24.03
CA ASN A 54 21.09 8.94 -22.73
C ASN A 54 20.74 10.05 -21.75
N ALA A 55 19.74 9.80 -20.91
CA ALA A 55 19.39 10.64 -19.79
C ALA A 55 19.96 10.06 -18.50
N THR A 56 20.29 10.92 -17.53
CA THR A 56 20.63 10.47 -16.18
C THR A 56 19.37 9.91 -15.51
N PRO A 57 19.38 8.65 -15.04
CA PRO A 57 18.22 8.07 -14.35
C PRO A 57 18.04 8.72 -12.97
N PHE A 58 16.78 8.96 -12.59
CA PHE A 58 16.40 9.39 -11.26
C PHE A 58 15.03 8.82 -10.87
N THR A 59 14.73 8.82 -9.57
CA THR A 59 13.44 8.35 -9.07
C THR A 59 12.41 9.47 -9.17
N SER A 60 11.22 9.16 -9.70
CA SER A 60 10.09 10.08 -9.69
C SER A 60 8.84 9.42 -9.16
N ALA A 61 7.99 10.23 -8.54
CA ALA A 61 6.64 9.84 -8.12
C ALA A 61 5.56 10.56 -8.93
N VAL A 62 5.93 11.31 -9.97
CA VAL A 62 5.00 12.10 -10.80
C VAL A 62 5.21 11.81 -12.28
N PRO A 63 4.20 12.04 -13.13
CA PRO A 63 4.33 11.86 -14.57
C PRO A 63 5.43 12.75 -15.16
N LEU A 64 6.19 12.20 -16.11
CA LEU A 64 7.30 12.88 -16.77
C LEU A 64 7.05 13.04 -18.28
N ARG A 65 7.70 14.05 -18.86
CA ARG A 65 7.79 14.25 -20.31
C ARG A 65 9.20 14.63 -20.71
N THR A 66 9.58 14.31 -21.93
CA THR A 66 10.81 14.82 -22.55
C THR A 66 10.43 15.80 -23.65
N THR A 67 10.94 17.03 -23.57
CA THR A 67 10.62 18.10 -24.50
C THR A 67 11.79 18.34 -25.44
N VAL A 68 11.55 18.21 -26.74
CA VAL A 68 12.52 18.44 -27.80
C VAL A 68 12.17 19.75 -28.50
N ARG A 69 13.00 20.76 -28.32
CA ARG A 69 12.80 22.10 -28.90
C ARG A 69 13.86 22.40 -29.95
N ARG A 70 13.44 22.89 -31.11
CA ARG A 70 14.39 23.40 -32.10
C ARG A 70 14.99 24.73 -31.65
N VAL A 71 16.27 24.92 -31.94
CA VAL A 71 16.96 26.21 -31.85
C VAL A 71 17.52 26.55 -33.22
N LEU A 72 17.08 27.68 -33.77
CA LEU A 72 17.46 28.18 -35.09
C LEU A 72 18.25 29.47 -34.94
N THR A 73 19.40 29.57 -35.62
CA THR A 73 20.13 30.85 -35.78
C THR A 73 20.55 31.04 -37.24
N GLY A 74 20.62 32.30 -37.68
CA GLY A 74 20.90 32.64 -39.09
C GLY A 74 19.74 32.34 -40.04
N ASN A 75 20.02 32.33 -41.34
CA ASN A 75 19.01 32.09 -42.37
C ASN A 75 18.92 30.61 -42.77
N CYS A 76 17.98 29.88 -42.16
CA CYS A 76 17.74 28.46 -42.39
C CYS A 76 16.57 28.16 -43.35
N SER A 77 16.18 29.13 -44.19
CA SER A 77 15.09 28.95 -45.15
C SER A 77 15.41 27.85 -46.16
N THR A 78 14.48 26.91 -46.33
CA THR A 78 14.55 25.83 -47.31
C THR A 78 13.14 25.44 -47.73
N GLN A 79 13.00 24.91 -48.95
CA GLN A 79 11.73 24.36 -49.44
C GLN A 79 11.50 22.91 -48.99
N TYR A 80 12.50 22.27 -48.39
CA TYR A 80 12.45 20.85 -48.04
C TYR A 80 11.99 20.64 -46.60
N PRO A 81 11.02 19.74 -46.35
CA PRO A 81 10.66 19.32 -45.01
C PRO A 81 11.75 18.39 -44.47
N LEU A 82 12.60 18.92 -43.57
CA LEU A 82 13.61 18.12 -42.91
C LEU A 82 13.03 17.47 -41.65
N GLU A 83 13.39 16.21 -41.44
CA GLU A 83 12.78 15.32 -40.47
C GLU A 83 13.84 14.44 -39.79
N VAL A 84 13.71 14.27 -38.49
CA VAL A 84 14.39 13.20 -37.74
C VAL A 84 13.36 12.28 -37.12
N THR A 85 13.72 11.03 -36.87
CA THR A 85 12.93 10.10 -36.06
C THR A 85 13.58 9.98 -34.68
N LEU A 86 12.75 10.08 -33.64
CA LEU A 86 13.13 9.99 -32.23
C LEU A 86 12.45 8.76 -31.64
N THR A 87 13.24 7.78 -31.21
CA THR A 87 12.74 6.46 -30.78
C THR A 87 13.16 6.18 -29.34
N PRO A 88 12.23 6.27 -28.37
CA PRO A 88 12.48 5.82 -27.01
C PRO A 88 12.57 4.27 -26.95
N PRO A 89 13.30 3.69 -25.99
CA PRO A 89 13.34 2.25 -25.77
C PRO A 89 11.93 1.66 -25.63
N GLY A 90 11.68 0.53 -26.30
CA GLY A 90 10.40 -0.18 -26.21
C GLY A 90 9.20 0.53 -26.84
N ASN A 91 9.38 1.73 -27.40
CA ASN A 91 8.31 2.56 -27.92
C ASN A 91 8.42 2.78 -29.43
N PRO A 92 7.31 3.07 -30.13
CA PRO A 92 7.36 3.43 -31.53
C PRO A 92 8.07 4.78 -31.74
N GLY A 93 8.87 4.86 -32.81
CA GLY A 93 9.59 6.08 -33.18
C GLY A 93 8.64 7.19 -33.65
N THR A 94 8.90 8.41 -33.18
CA THR A 94 8.14 9.61 -33.55
C THR A 94 8.91 10.42 -34.59
N ARG A 95 8.28 10.70 -35.74
CA ARG A 95 8.86 11.60 -36.75
C ARG A 95 8.67 13.06 -36.33
N TYR A 96 9.74 13.84 -36.48
CA TYR A 96 9.77 15.24 -36.10
C TYR A 96 10.28 16.12 -37.25
N THR A 97 9.38 16.88 -37.87
CA THR A 97 9.71 17.86 -38.91
C THR A 97 10.27 19.14 -38.29
N PHE A 98 11.54 19.11 -37.91
CA PHE A 98 12.15 20.08 -36.99
C PHE A 98 12.21 21.53 -37.51
N LEU A 99 12.14 21.79 -38.82
CA LEU A 99 12.05 23.17 -39.34
C LEU A 99 10.62 23.73 -39.34
N GLY A 100 9.61 22.86 -39.45
CA GLY A 100 8.20 23.23 -39.44
C GLY A 100 7.65 23.34 -38.02
N THR A 101 8.02 22.39 -37.17
CA THR A 101 7.46 22.25 -35.82
C THR A 101 8.47 22.73 -34.76
N PRO A 102 8.17 23.77 -33.95
CA PRO A 102 9.15 24.35 -33.03
C PRO A 102 9.49 23.46 -31.84
N GLU A 103 8.57 22.59 -31.44
CA GLU A 103 8.70 21.75 -30.26
C GLU A 103 7.95 20.43 -30.48
N LEU A 104 8.49 19.37 -29.90
CA LEU A 104 7.89 18.05 -29.82
C LEU A 104 7.98 17.55 -28.37
N VAL A 105 6.86 17.07 -27.84
CA VAL A 105 6.80 16.45 -26.52
C VAL A 105 6.74 14.93 -26.69
N LEU A 106 7.68 14.23 -26.07
CA LEU A 106 7.74 12.78 -26.01
C LEU A 106 7.33 12.32 -24.60
N ARG A 107 6.53 11.26 -24.55
CA ARG A 107 6.12 10.58 -23.32
C ARG A 107 6.31 9.09 -23.51
N ASP A 108 6.74 8.42 -22.45
CA ASP A 108 6.61 6.98 -22.39
C ASP A 108 5.13 6.59 -22.19
N LEU A 109 4.78 5.33 -22.45
CA LEU A 109 3.40 4.82 -22.33
C LEU A 109 2.82 5.08 -20.94
N ASP A 110 3.61 4.79 -19.91
CA ASP A 110 3.23 4.98 -18.51
C ASP A 110 3.65 6.36 -17.96
N ARG A 111 4.17 7.24 -18.84
CA ARG A 111 4.78 8.53 -18.49
C ARG A 111 5.90 8.41 -17.47
N GLU A 112 6.59 7.28 -17.50
CA GLU A 112 7.83 7.05 -16.78
C GLU A 112 9.01 7.75 -17.45
N LEU A 113 10.17 7.62 -16.81
CA LEU A 113 11.43 8.18 -17.27
C LEU A 113 11.86 7.56 -18.60
N ILE A 114 12.07 8.39 -19.62
CA ILE A 114 12.73 8.01 -20.86
C ILE A 114 14.24 7.99 -20.61
N ALA A 115 14.81 6.79 -20.46
CA ALA A 115 16.22 6.61 -20.12
C ALA A 115 17.18 6.88 -21.29
N SER A 116 16.72 6.69 -22.53
CA SER A 116 17.48 6.99 -23.73
C SER A 116 16.57 7.31 -24.91
N LEU A 117 17.15 7.85 -25.99
CA LEU A 117 16.46 8.17 -27.23
C LEU A 117 17.40 7.92 -28.40
N GLU A 118 16.98 7.08 -29.34
CA GLU A 118 17.64 7.01 -30.64
C GLU A 118 17.17 8.18 -31.50
N LEU A 119 18.11 8.97 -32.00
CA LEU A 119 17.88 10.00 -33.01
C LEU A 119 18.44 9.51 -34.33
N LYS A 120 17.60 9.54 -35.37
CA LYS A 120 17.97 9.11 -36.73
C LYS A 120 17.48 10.12 -37.77
N ASP A 121 18.31 10.41 -38.78
CA ASP A 121 17.85 11.13 -39.96
C ASP A 121 16.79 10.32 -40.70
N SER A 122 15.62 10.92 -40.90
CA SER A 122 14.53 10.33 -41.67
C SER A 122 14.15 11.18 -42.88
N SER A 123 14.88 12.26 -43.15
CA SER A 123 14.60 13.10 -44.30
C SER A 123 15.33 12.59 -45.54
N PRO A 124 14.64 12.41 -46.68
CA PRO A 124 15.31 12.14 -47.94
C PRO A 124 16.06 13.37 -48.48
N TRP A 125 15.87 14.55 -47.88
CA TRP A 125 16.32 15.83 -48.41
C TRP A 125 17.57 16.39 -47.74
N THR A 126 18.02 15.87 -46.59
CA THR A 126 19.16 16.42 -45.82
C THR A 126 20.43 16.53 -46.68
N ASN A 127 20.65 15.56 -47.56
CA ASN A 127 21.79 15.54 -48.48
C ASN A 127 21.67 16.52 -49.68
N ALA A 128 20.45 16.96 -50.01
CA ALA A 128 20.15 17.82 -51.16
C ALA A 128 19.83 19.28 -50.77
N ALA A 129 19.40 19.51 -49.53
CA ALA A 129 19.05 20.84 -49.04
C ALA A 129 20.28 21.76 -49.00
N ALA A 130 20.06 23.04 -49.33
CA ALA A 130 21.09 24.06 -49.39
C ALA A 130 20.72 25.27 -48.54
N PHE A 131 21.41 25.47 -47.43
CA PHE A 131 21.18 26.56 -46.49
C PHE A 131 22.17 27.69 -46.70
N ASN A 132 21.87 28.88 -46.18
CA ASN A 132 22.86 29.94 -46.08
C ASN A 132 24.01 29.49 -45.14
N GLU A 133 25.24 29.96 -45.38
CA GLU A 133 26.40 29.65 -44.52
C GLU A 133 26.22 30.03 -43.04
N THR A 134 25.32 30.97 -42.74
CA THR A 134 24.98 31.40 -41.38
C THR A 134 23.99 30.48 -40.67
N CYS A 135 23.30 29.58 -41.38
CA CYS A 135 22.28 28.72 -40.77
C CYS A 135 22.88 27.78 -39.73
N ARG A 136 22.30 27.75 -38.53
CA ARG A 136 22.51 26.69 -37.53
C ARG A 136 21.17 26.17 -37.04
N VAL A 137 21.05 24.85 -36.98
CA VAL A 137 19.88 24.16 -36.44
C VAL A 137 20.35 23.14 -35.43
N SER A 138 19.86 23.26 -34.20
CA SER A 138 20.09 22.29 -33.13
C SER A 138 18.78 21.91 -32.45
N LEU A 139 18.77 20.76 -31.78
CA LEU A 139 17.69 20.34 -30.89
C LEU A 139 18.18 20.46 -29.45
N ASN A 140 17.47 21.24 -28.65
CA ASN A 140 17.57 21.20 -27.20
C ASN A 140 16.58 20.17 -26.69
N ILE A 141 17.08 19.16 -25.99
CA ILE A 141 16.29 18.09 -25.41
C ILE A 141 16.31 18.28 -23.91
N THR A 142 15.17 18.67 -23.35
CA THR A 142 14.94 18.70 -21.92
C THR A 142 14.40 17.35 -21.49
N TRP A 143 15.21 16.58 -20.80
CA TRP A 143 14.87 15.22 -20.39
C TRP A 143 13.97 15.21 -19.16
N ASN A 144 12.93 14.39 -19.23
CA ASN A 144 12.18 13.90 -18.07
C ASN A 144 11.78 15.01 -17.09
N GLU A 145 11.32 16.15 -17.62
CA GLU A 145 10.72 17.19 -16.81
C GLU A 145 9.33 16.76 -16.33
N VAL A 146 8.86 17.36 -15.23
CA VAL A 146 7.54 17.07 -14.69
C VAL A 146 6.46 17.45 -15.71
N ASP A 147 5.57 16.50 -16.06
CA ASP A 147 4.49 16.68 -17.03
C ASP A 147 3.27 17.34 -16.38
N VAL A 148 3.45 18.58 -15.95
CA VAL A 148 2.42 19.40 -15.30
C VAL A 148 2.45 20.81 -15.84
N ASP A 149 1.29 21.30 -16.26
CA ASP A 149 1.12 22.63 -16.85
C ASP A 149 0.34 23.60 -15.93
N SER A 150 -0.17 23.13 -14.79
CA SER A 150 -0.94 23.98 -13.87
C SER A 150 -0.94 23.47 -12.42
N ALA A 151 -1.19 24.40 -11.49
CA ALA A 151 -1.40 24.07 -10.07
C ALA A 151 -2.55 23.07 -9.85
N ALA A 152 -3.63 23.14 -10.65
CA ALA A 152 -4.75 22.21 -10.56
C ALA A 152 -4.36 20.77 -10.93
N GLN A 153 -3.51 20.60 -11.95
CA GLN A 153 -2.97 19.30 -12.33
C GLN A 153 -2.01 18.76 -11.24
N ALA A 154 -1.12 19.61 -10.72
CA ALA A 154 -0.25 19.25 -9.60
C ALA A 154 -1.05 18.75 -8.38
N GLN A 155 -2.10 19.49 -8.00
CA GLN A 155 -2.96 19.14 -6.89
C GLN A 155 -3.69 17.81 -7.13
N THR A 156 -4.15 17.56 -8.35
CA THR A 156 -4.84 16.31 -8.71
C THR A 156 -3.91 15.09 -8.57
N ILE A 157 -2.67 15.21 -9.05
CA ILE A 157 -1.66 14.15 -8.92
C ILE A 157 -1.39 13.87 -7.44
N LEU A 158 -1.15 14.92 -6.64
CA LEU A 158 -0.88 14.76 -5.22
C LEU A 158 -2.06 14.13 -4.46
N GLN A 159 -3.30 14.53 -4.77
CA GLN A 159 -4.50 13.95 -4.17
C GLN A 159 -4.66 12.47 -4.51
N GLY A 160 -4.35 12.06 -5.74
CA GLY A 160 -4.36 10.65 -6.14
C GLY A 160 -3.38 9.80 -5.32
N LEU A 161 -2.16 10.31 -5.12
CA LEU A 161 -1.14 9.66 -4.30
C LEU A 161 -1.55 9.61 -2.82
N GLN A 162 -2.11 10.69 -2.28
CA GLN A 162 -2.64 10.73 -0.91
C GLN A 162 -3.80 9.75 -0.71
N GLY A 163 -4.69 9.60 -1.68
CA GLY A 163 -5.76 8.59 -1.65
C GLY A 163 -5.22 7.16 -1.66
N THR A 164 -4.16 6.91 -2.43
CA THR A 164 -3.45 5.62 -2.43
C THR A 164 -2.81 5.33 -1.07
N LEU A 165 -2.11 6.31 -0.50
CA LEU A 165 -1.54 6.24 0.84
C LEU A 165 -2.60 5.94 1.91
N ALA A 166 -3.72 6.66 1.90
CA ALA A 166 -4.82 6.45 2.84
C ALA A 166 -5.38 5.01 2.75
N THR A 167 -5.52 4.48 1.54
CA THR A 167 -5.96 3.10 1.32
C THR A 167 -4.96 2.09 1.90
N LYS A 168 -3.65 2.31 1.69
CA LYS A 168 -2.59 1.45 2.25
C LYS A 168 -2.52 1.52 3.78
N ILE A 169 -2.69 2.70 4.36
CA ILE A 169 -2.77 2.88 5.82
C ILE A 169 -3.99 2.14 6.39
N ALA A 170 -5.17 2.29 5.78
CA ALA A 170 -6.38 1.61 6.22
C ALA A 170 -6.24 0.07 6.16
N GLN A 171 -5.62 -0.45 5.09
CA GLN A 171 -5.32 -1.88 4.98
C GLN A 171 -4.37 -2.36 6.09
N ARG A 172 -3.30 -1.62 6.36
CA ARG A 172 -2.35 -1.91 7.44
C ARG A 172 -3.06 -1.92 8.80
N GLU A 173 -3.90 -0.93 9.08
CA GLU A 173 -4.63 -0.81 10.34
C GLU A 173 -5.67 -1.92 10.52
N HIS A 174 -6.36 -2.30 9.43
CA HIS A 174 -7.25 -3.44 9.44
C HIS A 174 -6.51 -4.74 9.79
N LEU A 175 -5.35 -4.98 9.17
CA LEU A 175 -4.53 -6.17 9.47
C LEU A 175 -4.00 -6.15 10.91
N ALA A 176 -3.61 -4.99 11.43
CA ALA A 176 -3.22 -4.85 12.84
C ALA A 176 -4.38 -5.27 13.78
N SER A 177 -5.60 -4.82 13.49
CA SER A 177 -6.78 -5.19 14.27
C SER A 177 -7.08 -6.69 14.20
N LEU A 178 -6.84 -7.34 13.05
CA LEU A 178 -7.04 -8.78 12.90
C LEU A 178 -6.03 -9.61 13.70
N VAL A 179 -4.78 -9.14 13.82
CA VAL A 179 -3.77 -9.79 14.68
C VAL A 179 -4.19 -9.73 16.15
N GLU A 180 -4.58 -8.55 16.63
CA GLU A 180 -5.06 -8.37 18.01
C GLU A 180 -6.32 -9.18 18.29
N TYR A 181 -7.26 -9.14 17.34
CA TYR A 181 -8.51 -9.88 17.40
C TYR A 181 -8.29 -11.40 17.48
N SER A 182 -7.45 -11.97 16.61
CA SER A 182 -7.15 -13.41 16.63
C SER A 182 -6.55 -13.81 17.98
N ALA A 183 -5.61 -13.02 18.51
CA ALA A 183 -4.99 -13.30 19.81
C ALA A 183 -6.00 -13.22 20.96
N ALA A 184 -6.91 -12.24 20.95
CA ALA A 184 -7.94 -12.09 21.96
C ALA A 184 -8.97 -13.22 21.91
N PHE A 185 -9.41 -13.61 20.70
CA PHE A 185 -10.37 -14.69 20.52
C PHE A 185 -9.78 -16.04 20.95
N ASP A 186 -8.54 -16.34 20.57
CA ASP A 186 -7.85 -17.58 21.00
C ASP A 186 -7.72 -17.66 22.52
N TYR A 187 -7.39 -16.53 23.16
CA TYR A 187 -7.34 -16.44 24.62
C TYR A 187 -8.72 -16.68 25.24
N MET A 188 -9.76 -15.99 24.77
CA MET A 188 -11.12 -16.14 25.29
C MET A 188 -11.64 -17.56 25.10
N LYS A 189 -11.42 -18.17 23.94
CA LYS A 189 -11.79 -19.56 23.66
C LYS A 189 -11.06 -20.53 24.59
N THR A 190 -9.76 -20.33 24.80
CA THR A 190 -8.96 -21.15 25.72
C THR A 190 -9.46 -21.00 27.16
N LEU A 191 -9.71 -19.77 27.62
CA LEU A 191 -10.21 -19.48 28.95
C LEU A 191 -11.60 -20.09 29.17
N SER A 192 -12.53 -19.90 28.24
CA SER A 192 -13.88 -20.46 28.30
C SER A 192 -13.86 -21.98 28.30
N ASN A 193 -13.02 -22.61 27.48
CA ASN A 193 -12.87 -24.07 27.48
C ASN A 193 -12.26 -24.57 28.80
N SER A 194 -11.31 -23.85 29.40
CA SER A 194 -10.76 -24.21 30.71
C SER A 194 -11.84 -24.16 31.80
N PHE A 195 -12.63 -23.07 31.86
CA PHE A 195 -13.74 -22.98 32.81
C PHE A 195 -14.80 -24.07 32.57
N LEU A 196 -15.06 -24.40 31.31
CA LEU A 196 -16.01 -25.46 30.97
C LEU A 196 -15.53 -26.82 31.47
N VAL A 197 -14.24 -27.14 31.32
CA VAL A 197 -13.64 -28.36 31.89
C VAL A 197 -13.78 -28.38 33.42
N ASP A 198 -13.52 -27.25 34.08
CA ASP A 198 -13.64 -27.16 35.54
C ASP A 198 -15.09 -27.29 36.04
N LEU A 199 -16.06 -26.74 35.30
CA LEU A 199 -17.49 -26.86 35.59
C LEU A 199 -18.04 -28.27 35.33
N ASN A 200 -17.48 -28.96 34.34
CA ASN A 200 -17.97 -30.26 33.88
C ASN A 200 -17.15 -31.46 34.35
N ASN A 201 -16.18 -31.26 35.26
CA ASN A 201 -15.45 -32.39 35.82
C ASN A 201 -16.34 -33.21 36.79
N GLU A 202 -15.94 -34.46 37.03
CA GLU A 202 -16.71 -35.40 37.87
C GLU A 202 -16.94 -34.86 39.30
N THR A 203 -15.99 -34.10 39.84
CA THR A 203 -16.09 -33.55 41.20
C THR A 203 -17.14 -32.44 41.25
N ALA A 204 -17.12 -31.51 40.30
CA ALA A 204 -18.11 -30.45 40.16
C ALA A 204 -19.51 -31.03 39.91
N HIS A 205 -19.62 -32.01 39.00
CA HIS A 205 -20.87 -32.72 38.76
C HIS A 205 -21.42 -33.38 40.03
N ALA A 206 -20.58 -34.12 40.76
CA ALA A 206 -20.97 -34.75 42.02
C ALA A 206 -21.43 -33.72 43.07
N LEU A 207 -20.74 -32.57 43.18
CA LEU A 207 -21.13 -31.49 44.07
C LEU A 207 -22.47 -30.86 43.67
N HIS A 208 -22.74 -30.68 42.37
CA HIS A 208 -24.03 -30.18 41.88
C HIS A 208 -25.17 -31.14 42.18
N VAL A 209 -24.97 -32.45 41.98
CA VAL A 209 -25.95 -33.48 42.32
C VAL A 209 -26.21 -33.50 43.83
N GLN A 210 -25.16 -33.50 44.66
CA GLN A 210 -25.29 -33.47 46.11
C GLN A 210 -26.00 -32.20 46.63
N ALA A 211 -25.75 -31.05 46.01
CA ALA A 211 -26.44 -29.80 46.35
C ALA A 211 -27.95 -29.87 46.07
N LEU A 212 -28.35 -30.48 44.94
CA LEU A 212 -29.75 -30.73 44.61
C LEU A 212 -30.41 -31.69 45.59
N GLU A 213 -29.74 -32.79 45.93
CA GLU A 213 -30.23 -33.77 46.90
C GLU A 213 -30.36 -33.18 48.31
N ALA A 214 -29.45 -32.30 48.70
CA ALA A 214 -29.48 -31.60 49.99
C ALA A 214 -30.55 -30.50 50.06
N GLY A 215 -31.01 -29.97 48.92
CA GLY A 215 -31.95 -28.86 48.81
C GLY A 215 -33.24 -29.05 49.63
N PRO A 216 -34.01 -30.13 49.43
CA PRO A 216 -35.22 -30.41 50.20
C PRO A 216 -34.98 -30.47 51.72
N VAL A 217 -33.84 -31.03 52.14
CA VAL A 217 -33.46 -31.17 53.55
C VAL A 217 -33.13 -29.81 54.17
N ILE A 218 -32.36 -28.97 53.48
CA ILE A 218 -32.01 -27.62 53.94
C ILE A 218 -33.25 -26.72 53.96
N PHE A 219 -34.12 -26.81 52.96
CA PHE A 219 -35.40 -26.10 52.94
C PHE A 219 -36.29 -26.48 54.13
N GLN A 220 -36.40 -27.78 54.41
CA GLN A 220 -37.14 -28.28 55.57
C GLN A 220 -36.52 -27.83 56.90
N ALA A 221 -35.19 -27.80 57.01
CA ALA A 221 -34.50 -27.32 58.20
C ALA A 221 -34.70 -25.80 58.41
N ALA A 222 -34.68 -25.00 57.34
CA ALA A 222 -34.88 -23.56 57.39
C ALA A 222 -36.32 -23.17 57.74
N MET A 223 -37.31 -23.95 57.31
CA MET A 223 -38.74 -23.61 57.42
C MET A 223 -39.52 -24.45 58.45
N GLY A 224 -39.01 -25.62 58.86
CA GLY A 224 -39.79 -26.66 59.55
C GLY A 224 -39.25 -27.12 60.90
N CYS A 225 -38.02 -26.74 61.28
CA CYS A 225 -37.48 -27.06 62.61
C CYS A 225 -37.95 -26.03 63.66
N GLY A 226 -39.19 -26.19 64.13
CA GLY A 226 -39.77 -25.35 65.18
C GLY A 226 -38.94 -25.33 66.46
N GLY A 227 -38.26 -24.22 66.72
CA GLY A 227 -37.61 -23.90 68.00
C GLY A 227 -36.12 -24.26 68.12
N VAL A 228 -35.49 -24.82 67.08
CA VAL A 228 -34.07 -25.22 67.13
C VAL A 228 -33.12 -24.12 66.65
N LEU A 229 -33.55 -23.30 65.69
CA LEU A 229 -32.76 -22.19 65.13
C LEU A 229 -33.29 -20.84 65.62
N THR A 230 -32.39 -19.91 65.89
CA THR A 230 -32.72 -18.49 66.05
C THR A 230 -33.12 -17.86 64.72
N ALA A 231 -33.77 -16.69 64.76
CA ALA A 231 -34.21 -15.99 63.54
C ALA A 231 -33.05 -15.66 62.59
N GLU A 232 -31.87 -15.30 63.11
CA GLU A 232 -30.68 -14.97 62.32
C GLU A 232 -30.04 -16.21 61.68
N GLU A 233 -30.06 -17.35 62.38
CA GLU A 233 -29.61 -18.63 61.85
C GLU A 233 -30.53 -19.14 60.73
N SER A 234 -31.86 -19.01 60.90
CA SER A 234 -32.82 -19.34 59.84
C SER A 234 -32.65 -18.47 58.59
N ILE A 235 -32.36 -17.17 58.74
CA ILE A 235 -32.06 -16.27 57.60
C ILE A 235 -30.76 -16.72 56.90
N THR A 236 -29.72 -17.06 57.66
CA THR A 236 -28.44 -17.53 57.11
C THR A 236 -28.59 -18.85 56.35
N LEU A 237 -29.34 -19.80 56.90
CA LEU A 237 -29.62 -21.08 56.26
C LEU A 237 -30.49 -20.91 55.00
N THR A 238 -31.44 -19.98 55.03
CA THR A 238 -32.26 -19.61 53.87
C THR A 238 -31.41 -19.01 52.75
N ASN A 239 -30.48 -18.11 53.09
CA ASN A 239 -29.54 -17.55 52.12
C ASN A 239 -28.63 -18.64 51.52
N PHE A 240 -28.14 -19.56 52.35
CA PHE A 240 -27.36 -20.70 51.88
C PHE A 240 -28.14 -21.60 50.92
N TYR A 241 -29.42 -21.88 51.22
CA TYR A 241 -30.32 -22.62 50.32
C TYR A 241 -30.48 -21.93 48.95
N PHE A 242 -30.69 -20.61 48.94
CA PHE A 242 -30.78 -19.85 47.68
C PHE A 242 -29.47 -19.84 46.90
N VAL A 243 -28.32 -19.75 47.59
CA VAL A 243 -26.99 -19.83 46.95
C VAL A 243 -26.75 -21.23 46.37
N LEU A 244 -27.12 -22.32 47.07
CA LEU A 244 -27.02 -23.69 46.54
C LEU A 244 -27.91 -23.91 45.30
N GLY A 245 -29.12 -23.37 45.30
CA GLY A 245 -29.99 -23.40 44.12
C GLY A 245 -29.41 -22.62 42.93
N SER A 246 -28.70 -21.52 43.20
CA SER A 246 -27.95 -20.78 42.16
C SER A 246 -26.71 -21.53 41.66
N LEU A 247 -26.18 -22.45 42.47
CA LEU A 247 -24.94 -23.18 42.20
C LEU A 247 -25.11 -24.40 41.30
N GLY A 248 -26.28 -24.96 41.03
CA GLY A 248 -26.25 -26.24 40.29
C GLY A 248 -27.56 -26.87 39.90
N ASP A 249 -28.14 -26.39 38.80
CA ASP A 249 -28.93 -27.29 37.96
C ASP A 249 -27.95 -27.96 36.96
N PRO A 250 -27.57 -29.23 37.17
CA PRO A 250 -26.63 -29.93 36.31
C PRO A 250 -27.17 -30.11 34.89
N THR A 251 -28.50 -30.03 34.68
CA THR A 251 -29.10 -30.07 33.34
C THR A 251 -28.78 -28.83 32.51
N LYS A 252 -28.30 -27.75 33.15
CA LYS A 252 -27.79 -26.57 32.43
C LYS A 252 -26.46 -26.87 31.76
N TYR A 253 -25.62 -27.72 32.36
CA TYR A 253 -24.25 -27.97 31.94
C TYR A 253 -24.02 -29.36 31.31
N HIS A 254 -24.94 -30.30 31.53
CA HIS A 254 -24.89 -31.66 31.00
C HIS A 254 -26.17 -31.99 30.21
N HIS A 255 -26.04 -32.91 29.25
CA HIS A 255 -27.15 -33.53 28.54
C HIS A 255 -27.86 -34.57 29.44
N PRO A 256 -29.08 -35.02 29.05
CA PRO A 256 -29.80 -36.06 29.81
C PRO A 256 -29.07 -37.40 29.95
N ASP A 257 -28.10 -37.68 29.07
CA ASP A 257 -27.25 -38.87 29.11
C ASP A 257 -26.01 -38.71 30.01
N GLY A 258 -25.84 -37.55 30.66
CA GLY A 258 -24.72 -37.22 31.53
C GLY A 258 -23.47 -36.72 30.81
N SER A 259 -23.47 -36.59 29.49
CA SER A 259 -22.36 -35.96 28.76
C SER A 259 -22.34 -34.43 28.95
N PRO A 260 -21.16 -33.79 29.01
CA PRO A 260 -21.07 -32.34 29.17
C PRO A 260 -21.44 -31.59 27.89
N LYS A 261 -22.16 -30.48 28.02
CA LYS A 261 -22.47 -29.58 26.89
C LYS A 261 -21.23 -28.81 26.46
N THR A 262 -21.12 -28.51 25.17
CA THR A 262 -20.06 -27.65 24.64
C THR A 262 -20.34 -26.16 24.92
N LEU A 263 -19.31 -25.32 24.74
CA LEU A 263 -19.45 -23.88 24.86
C LEU A 263 -20.51 -23.32 23.90
N GLU A 264 -20.55 -23.84 22.68
CA GLU A 264 -21.51 -23.47 21.64
C GLU A 264 -22.96 -23.77 22.06
N GLU A 265 -23.18 -24.91 22.72
CA GLU A 265 -24.50 -25.31 23.20
C GLU A 265 -24.97 -24.47 24.40
N LEU A 266 -24.03 -24.02 25.24
CA LEU A 266 -24.31 -23.18 26.40
C LEU A 266 -24.64 -21.73 26.01
N ILE A 267 -24.00 -21.19 24.98
CA ILE A 267 -24.24 -19.81 24.53
C ILE A 267 -25.52 -19.75 23.66
N GLY A 268 -25.87 -20.85 22.99
CA GLY A 268 -27.16 -21.02 22.32
C GLY A 268 -27.15 -20.72 20.81
N PRO A 269 -28.22 -21.13 20.10
CA PRO A 269 -28.23 -21.21 18.63
C PRO A 269 -28.13 -19.85 17.92
N ALA A 270 -28.55 -18.76 18.58
CA ALA A 270 -28.47 -17.41 18.02
C ALA A 270 -27.02 -16.87 17.97
N ALA A 271 -26.16 -17.29 18.89
CA ALA A 271 -24.76 -16.86 18.96
C ALA A 271 -23.84 -17.71 18.08
N LEU A 272 -24.27 -18.92 17.73
CA LEU A 272 -23.46 -19.88 16.97
C LEU A 272 -22.91 -19.32 15.65
N PRO A 273 -23.69 -18.64 14.78
CA PRO A 273 -23.17 -18.07 13.54
C PRO A 273 -22.11 -16.99 13.77
N VAL A 274 -22.26 -16.23 14.87
CA VAL A 274 -21.30 -15.19 15.26
C VAL A 274 -20.00 -15.86 15.71
N ILE A 275 -20.07 -16.81 16.64
CA ILE A 275 -18.89 -17.56 17.12
C ILE A 275 -18.17 -18.26 15.97
N GLN A 276 -18.89 -18.86 15.03
CA GLN A 276 -18.30 -19.50 13.85
C GLN A 276 -17.56 -18.50 12.97
N LYS A 277 -18.19 -17.37 12.63
CA LYS A 277 -17.54 -16.30 11.86
C LYS A 277 -16.29 -15.75 12.58
N LEU A 278 -16.39 -15.57 13.89
CA LEU A 278 -15.30 -15.11 14.74
C LEU A 278 -14.16 -16.15 14.85
N SER A 279 -14.49 -17.44 14.83
CA SER A 279 -13.52 -18.54 14.85
C SER A 279 -12.77 -18.68 13.52
N GLN A 280 -13.41 -18.37 12.39
CA GLN A 280 -12.76 -18.35 11.07
C GLN A 280 -11.63 -17.30 11.01
N LEU A 281 -11.82 -16.18 11.70
CA LEU A 281 -10.81 -15.11 11.84
C LEU A 281 -9.68 -15.45 12.82
N SER A 282 -9.69 -16.63 13.43
CA SER A 282 -8.72 -17.10 14.42
C SER A 282 -8.39 -18.58 14.23
N GLU A 283 -8.55 -19.10 13.00
CA GLU A 283 -8.12 -20.46 12.68
C GLU A 283 -6.62 -20.64 12.93
N ALA A 284 -6.18 -21.88 13.15
CA ALA A 284 -4.78 -22.18 13.40
C ALA A 284 -3.90 -21.62 12.27
N GLY A 285 -2.94 -20.75 12.60
CA GLY A 285 -2.07 -20.06 11.64
C GLY A 285 -2.60 -18.72 11.11
N ALA A 286 -3.85 -18.34 11.41
CA ALA A 286 -4.44 -17.07 10.96
C ALA A 286 -3.67 -15.87 11.52
N LYS A 287 -3.30 -15.91 12.80
CA LYS A 287 -2.49 -14.85 13.43
C LYS A 287 -1.15 -14.65 12.73
N GLU A 288 -0.41 -15.74 12.46
CA GLU A 288 0.88 -15.68 11.77
C GLU A 288 0.70 -15.16 10.34
N GLN A 289 -0.37 -15.55 9.66
CA GLN A 289 -0.71 -15.05 8.34
C GLN A 289 -1.03 -13.55 8.35
N TYR A 290 -1.88 -13.08 9.25
CA TYR A 290 -2.18 -11.65 9.39
C TYR A 290 -0.94 -10.85 9.78
N GLN A 291 -0.07 -11.38 10.63
CA GLN A 291 1.19 -10.75 10.99
C GLN A 291 2.10 -10.60 9.77
N ALA A 292 2.24 -11.64 8.94
CA ALA A 292 3.02 -11.58 7.71
C ALA A 292 2.44 -10.54 6.72
N GLN A 293 1.12 -10.56 6.53
CA GLN A 293 0.43 -9.59 5.69
C GLN A 293 0.55 -8.16 6.22
N TYR A 294 0.48 -7.96 7.54
CA TYR A 294 0.68 -6.67 8.19
C TYR A 294 2.07 -6.10 7.90
N LEU A 295 3.12 -6.92 7.97
CA LEU A 295 4.48 -6.47 7.68
C LEU A 295 4.62 -6.00 6.23
N VAL A 296 4.02 -6.72 5.27
CA VAL A 296 3.98 -6.30 3.86
C VAL A 296 3.18 -5.00 3.71
N ALA A 297 1.98 -4.92 4.29
CA ALA A 297 1.16 -3.71 4.23
C ALA A 297 1.83 -2.49 4.88
N ALA A 298 2.61 -2.69 5.95
CA ALA A 298 3.39 -1.63 6.58
C ALA A 298 4.51 -1.12 5.66
N GLN A 299 5.21 -2.02 4.96
CA GLN A 299 6.20 -1.64 3.95
C GLN A 299 5.56 -0.89 2.78
N GLU A 300 4.42 -1.37 2.28
CA GLU A 300 3.68 -0.72 1.21
C GLU A 300 3.17 0.67 1.61
N ALA A 301 2.67 0.85 2.84
CA ALA A 301 2.27 2.15 3.35
C ALA A 301 3.46 3.11 3.49
N ALA A 302 4.61 2.62 3.95
CA ALA A 302 5.84 3.42 4.01
C ALA A 302 6.34 3.83 2.62
N ALA A 303 6.27 2.91 1.64
CA ALA A 303 6.61 3.22 0.25
C ALA A 303 5.65 4.25 -0.36
N ALA A 304 4.34 4.12 -0.12
CA ALA A 304 3.34 5.10 -0.55
C ALA A 304 3.56 6.48 0.10
N GLN A 305 3.96 6.52 1.37
CA GLN A 305 4.31 7.78 2.04
C GLN A 305 5.53 8.42 1.38
N ALA A 306 6.58 7.64 1.12
CA ALA A 306 7.77 8.13 0.42
C ALA A 306 7.45 8.66 -0.98
N GLN A 307 6.49 8.05 -1.69
CA GLN A 307 6.00 8.56 -2.98
C GLN A 307 5.27 9.90 -2.81
N VAL A 308 4.41 10.06 -1.80
CA VAL A 308 3.74 11.35 -1.52
C VAL A 308 4.78 12.43 -1.19
N ASP A 309 5.78 12.12 -0.38
CA ASP A 309 6.83 13.06 0.01
C ASP A 309 7.67 13.49 -1.21
N LEU A 310 8.06 12.52 -2.05
CA LEU A 310 8.79 12.78 -3.29
C LEU A 310 7.95 13.61 -4.27
N ALA A 311 6.68 13.28 -4.48
CA ALA A 311 5.79 14.02 -5.34
C ALA A 311 5.57 15.46 -4.83
N THR A 312 5.45 15.63 -3.51
CA THR A 312 5.33 16.97 -2.89
C THR A 312 6.56 17.83 -3.21
N ALA A 313 7.76 17.25 -3.11
CA ALA A 313 8.99 17.95 -3.47
C ALA A 313 9.07 18.25 -4.98
N GLN A 314 8.70 17.31 -5.84
CA GLN A 314 8.77 17.46 -7.29
C GLN A 314 7.72 18.44 -7.84
N LEU A 315 6.56 18.54 -7.21
CA LEU A 315 5.46 19.43 -7.60
C LEU A 315 5.52 20.81 -6.92
N ALA A 316 6.46 21.03 -6.00
CA ALA A 316 6.60 22.28 -5.26
C ALA A 316 6.53 23.56 -6.12
N PRO A 317 7.15 23.62 -7.33
CA PRO A 317 7.08 24.80 -8.20
C PRO A 317 5.66 25.18 -8.65
N TRP A 318 4.72 24.22 -8.69
CA TRP A 318 3.33 24.46 -9.08
C TRP A 318 2.39 24.61 -7.89
N LEU A 319 2.71 23.96 -6.76
CA LEU A 319 1.91 23.99 -5.54
C LEU A 319 2.15 25.26 -4.71
N ASN A 320 3.37 25.80 -4.76
CA ASN A 320 3.78 27.01 -4.04
C ASN A 320 4.51 27.98 -5.01
N PRO A 321 3.79 28.61 -5.95
CA PRO A 321 4.38 29.50 -6.95
C PRO A 321 4.91 30.81 -6.37
#